data_AF-A0A183JI03-F1
#
_entry.id   AF-A0A183JI03-F1
#
_cell.length_a   1.000
_cell.length_b   1.000
_cell.length_c   1.000
_cell.angle_alpha   90.00
_cell.angle_beta   90.00
_cell.angle_gamma   90.00
#
_symmetry.space_group_name_H-M   'P 1'
#
loop_
_entity.id
_entity.type
_entity.pdbx_description
1 polymer ?
#
loop_
_entity_poly.entity_id
_entity_poly.type
_entity_poly.pdbx_seq_one_letter_code
_entity_poly.pdbx_strand_id
1 'polypeptide(L)'
;MPVESKDDLTSLLNSLTGQPNDDDLLLYAIPVCAPYSVLLKYKFRVKLNPGTTKRGKASKMALFQFTSDKSTNNRERELIRAMKDEEVSRNFPGCVKLTLPRVKPSRKK
;
A
#
# COMPACT_ATOMS: atom_id res chain seq x y z
N MET A 1 -3.68 1.75 -34.00
CA MET A 1 -3.51 1.81 -32.53
C MET A 1 -3.35 3.27 -32.16
N PRO A 2 -4.10 3.82 -31.21
CA PRO A 2 -3.88 5.19 -30.75
C PRO A 2 -2.45 5.29 -30.24
N VAL A 3 -1.70 6.28 -30.74
CA VAL A 3 -0.35 6.57 -30.25
C VAL A 3 -0.56 7.30 -28.94
N GLU A 4 -0.37 6.64 -27.80
CA GLU A 4 -0.42 7.30 -26.49
C GLU A 4 0.55 8.48 -26.50
N SER A 5 0.03 9.69 -26.32
CA SER A 5 0.86 10.89 -26.28
C SER A 5 1.62 10.89 -24.95
N LYS A 6 2.86 11.40 -24.93
CA LYS A 6 3.69 11.46 -23.71
C LYS A 6 2.99 12.21 -22.56
N ASP A 7 2.05 13.09 -22.90
CA ASP A 7 1.27 13.90 -21.96
C ASP A 7 0.21 13.07 -21.22
N ASP A 8 -0.34 12.03 -21.86
CA ASP A 8 -1.34 11.13 -21.26
C ASP A 8 -0.72 10.27 -20.15
N LEU A 9 0.47 9.70 -20.41
CA LEU A 9 1.20 8.91 -19.41
C LEU A 9 1.59 9.79 -18.20
N THR A 10 2.02 11.01 -18.47
CA THR A 10 2.41 11.95 -17.41
C THR A 10 1.21 12.30 -16.54
N SER A 11 0.05 12.54 -17.16
CA SER A 11 -1.22 12.79 -16.47
C SER A 11 -1.65 11.60 -15.62
N LEU A 12 -1.53 10.37 -16.15
CA LEU A 12 -1.80 9.15 -15.41
C LEU A 12 -0.88 9.00 -14.20
N LEU A 13 0.42 9.22 -14.36
CA LEU A 13 1.38 9.13 -13.25
C LEU A 13 1.09 10.15 -12.15
N ASN A 14 0.68 11.37 -12.53
CA ASN A 14 0.32 12.42 -11.58
C ASN A 14 -1.00 12.14 -10.83
N SER A 15 -1.86 11.26 -11.37
CA SER A 15 -3.07 10.82 -10.66
C SER A 15 -2.79 9.84 -9.52
N LEU A 16 -1.59 9.24 -9.48
CA LEU A 16 -1.20 8.30 -8.43
C LEU A 16 -0.73 9.05 -7.20
N THR A 17 -1.31 8.74 -6.04
CA THR A 17 -0.89 9.29 -4.75
C THR A 17 -0.77 8.21 -3.69
N GLY A 18 0.25 8.34 -2.84
CA GLY A 18 0.41 7.54 -1.62
C GLY A 18 -0.15 8.20 -0.36
N GLN A 19 -0.65 9.43 -0.49
CA GLN A 19 -1.16 10.27 0.58
C GLN A 19 -2.44 10.95 0.11
N PRO A 20 -3.55 10.19 -0.05
CA PRO A 20 -4.82 10.79 -0.39
C PRO A 20 -5.30 11.71 0.74
N ASN A 21 -5.89 12.83 0.37
CA ASN A 21 -6.62 13.71 1.28
C ASN A 21 -8.03 13.18 1.52
N ASP A 22 -8.68 13.66 2.58
CA ASP A 22 -10.04 13.21 2.93
C ASP A 22 -11.09 13.57 1.85
N ASP A 23 -10.83 14.60 1.06
CA ASP A 23 -11.68 15.06 -0.04
C ASP A 23 -11.39 14.37 -1.39
N ASP A 24 -10.35 13.52 -1.46
CA ASP A 24 -9.96 12.86 -2.69
C ASP A 24 -10.87 11.67 -3.03
N LEU A 25 -11.20 11.50 -4.32
CA LEU A 25 -11.94 10.34 -4.80
C LEU A 25 -11.01 9.16 -5.08
N LEU A 26 -11.09 8.14 -4.23
CA LEU A 26 -10.31 6.91 -4.40
C LEU A 26 -10.96 5.97 -5.43
N LEU A 27 -10.24 5.74 -6.54
CA LEU A 27 -10.66 4.87 -7.64
C LEU A 27 -10.16 3.43 -7.47
N TYR A 28 -8.86 3.26 -7.23
CA TYR A 28 -8.20 1.96 -7.14
C TYR A 28 -7.08 1.97 -6.10
N ALA A 29 -6.77 0.79 -5.54
CA ALA A 29 -5.57 0.58 -4.72
C ALA A 29 -4.55 -0.23 -5.51
N ILE A 30 -3.29 0.22 -5.49
CA ILE A 30 -2.19 -0.44 -6.21
C ILE A 30 -1.13 -0.86 -5.19
N PRO A 31 -0.77 -2.15 -5.12
CA PRO A 31 0.32 -2.60 -4.27
C PRO A 31 1.66 -2.20 -4.89
N VAL A 32 2.55 -1.61 -4.08
CA VAL A 32 3.90 -1.21 -4.51
C VAL A 32 4.96 -1.67 -3.52
N CYS A 33 6.15 -1.98 -4.01
CA CYS A 33 7.34 -2.25 -3.18
C CYS A 33 8.41 -1.20 -3.47
N ALA A 34 8.88 -0.53 -2.42
CA ALA A 34 9.87 0.54 -2.51
C ALA A 34 10.75 0.59 -1.26
N PRO A 35 11.91 1.28 -1.30
CA PRO A 35 12.70 1.55 -0.11
C PRO A 35 11.85 2.18 1.01
N TYR A 36 12.00 1.69 2.24
CA TYR A 36 11.15 2.08 3.36
C TYR A 36 11.21 3.59 3.68
N SER A 37 12.31 4.25 3.33
CA SER A 37 12.51 5.71 3.48
C SER A 37 11.50 6.52 2.67
N VAL A 38 11.15 6.07 1.46
CA VAL A 38 10.21 6.78 0.58
C VAL A 38 8.77 6.58 1.05
N LEU A 39 8.47 5.39 1.56
CA LEU A 39 7.16 5.04 2.09
C LEU A 39 6.88 5.68 3.46
N LEU A 40 7.76 6.53 3.99
CA LEU A 40 7.63 7.03 5.36
C LEU A 40 6.34 7.83 5.62
N LYS A 41 5.81 8.45 4.57
CA LYS A 41 4.60 9.27 4.62
C LYS A 41 3.31 8.52 4.30
N TYR A 42 3.41 7.25 3.87
CA TYR A 42 2.26 6.46 3.46
C TYR A 42 1.52 5.96 4.70
N LYS A 43 0.18 6.02 4.66
CA LYS A 43 -0.70 5.49 5.70
C LYS A 43 -0.59 3.96 5.79
N PHE A 44 -0.74 3.29 4.65
CA PHE A 44 -0.69 1.83 4.55
C PHE A 44 0.71 1.36 4.18
N ARG A 45 1.53 1.05 5.19
CA ARG A 45 2.91 0.57 4.99
C ARG A 45 3.33 -0.48 6.01
N VAL A 46 4.18 -1.40 5.58
CA VAL A 46 4.81 -2.42 6.41
C VAL A 46 6.29 -2.53 6.05
N LYS A 47 7.14 -2.82 7.03
CA LYS A 47 8.54 -3.13 6.78
C LYS A 47 8.66 -4.62 6.49
N LEU A 48 9.28 -4.94 5.36
CA LEU A 48 9.62 -6.30 4.97
C LEU A 48 11.07 -6.57 5.41
N ASN A 49 11.25 -7.58 6.26
CA ASN A 49 12.57 -8.09 6.63
C ASN A 49 12.73 -9.50 6.05
N PRO A 50 13.95 -9.96 5.74
CA PRO A 50 14.19 -11.37 5.40
C PRO A 50 13.63 -12.30 6.50
N GLY A 51 12.98 -13.39 6.10
CA GLY A 51 12.35 -14.31 7.04
C GLY A 51 11.86 -15.59 6.37
N THR A 52 10.98 -16.34 7.05
CA THR A 52 10.51 -17.66 6.59
C THR A 52 9.07 -17.65 6.06
N THR A 53 8.34 -16.54 6.17
CA THR A 53 6.93 -16.51 5.73
C THR A 53 6.86 -16.33 4.22
N LYS A 54 6.17 -17.25 3.54
CA LYS A 54 5.95 -17.18 2.10
C LYS A 54 5.20 -15.89 1.73
N ARG A 55 5.55 -15.28 0.59
CA ARG A 55 4.94 -14.06 0.05
C ARG A 55 3.41 -14.01 0.10
N GLY A 56 2.71 -15.10 -0.23
CA GLY A 56 1.25 -15.14 -0.23
C GLY A 56 0.63 -15.08 1.17
N LYS A 57 1.29 -15.63 2.19
CA LYS A 57 0.83 -15.49 3.58
C LYS A 57 1.17 -14.10 4.12
N ALA A 58 2.36 -13.60 3.78
CA ALA A 58 2.78 -12.26 4.17
C ALA A 58 1.87 -11.17 3.55
N SER A 59 1.50 -11.26 2.28
CA SER A 59 0.60 -10.29 1.64
C SER A 59 -0.75 -10.22 2.35
N LYS A 60 -1.37 -11.38 2.62
CA LYS A 60 -2.66 -11.45 3.35
C LYS A 60 -2.56 -10.85 4.74
N MET A 61 -1.48 -11.13 5.47
CA MET A 61 -1.24 -10.54 6.78
C MET A 61 -1.11 -9.02 6.72
N ALA A 62 -0.42 -8.48 5.71
CA ALA A 62 -0.29 -7.03 5.52
C ALA A 62 -1.63 -6.37 5.17
N LEU A 63 -2.42 -6.94 4.27
CA LEU A 63 -3.75 -6.41 3.92
C LEU A 63 -4.69 -6.46 5.12
N PHE A 64 -4.70 -7.57 5.86
CA PHE A 64 -5.50 -7.70 7.07
C PHE A 64 -5.17 -6.57 8.06
N GLN A 65 -3.88 -6.35 8.33
CA GLN A 65 -3.40 -5.25 9.17
C GLN A 65 -3.98 -3.90 8.75
N PHE A 66 -3.92 -3.57 7.46
CA PHE A 66 -4.41 -2.30 6.93
C PHE A 66 -5.93 -2.15 7.08
N THR A 67 -6.69 -3.22 6.86
CA THR A 67 -8.16 -3.17 6.99
C THR A 67 -8.66 -3.15 8.43
N SER A 68 -7.86 -3.67 9.38
CA SER A 68 -8.16 -3.72 10.81
C SER A 68 -7.79 -2.42 11.56
N ASP A 69 -7.02 -1.54 10.95
CA ASP A 69 -6.70 -0.24 11.55
C ASP A 69 -7.97 0.61 11.67
N LYS A 70 -8.15 1.26 12.83
CA LYS A 70 -9.31 2.11 13.14
C LYS A 70 -9.32 3.40 12.34
N SER A 71 -8.16 3.85 11.86
CA SER A 71 -8.02 5.04 11.01
C SER A 71 -8.41 4.76 9.56
N THR A 72 -8.69 3.50 9.18
CA THR A 72 -9.05 3.12 7.82
C THR A 72 -10.52 3.39 7.54
N ASN A 73 -10.78 4.23 6.55
CA ASN A 73 -12.11 4.58 6.09
C ASN A 73 -12.75 3.41 5.32
N ASN A 74 -14.08 3.41 5.19
CA ASN A 74 -14.81 2.32 4.51
C ASN A 74 -14.37 2.17 3.06
N ARG A 75 -14.20 3.30 2.35
CA ARG A 75 -13.74 3.31 0.96
C ARG A 75 -12.35 2.71 0.79
N GLU A 76 -11.41 3.07 1.66
CA GLU A 76 -10.06 2.49 1.66
C GLU A 76 -10.12 0.97 1.89
N ARG A 77 -10.95 0.51 2.84
CA ARG A 77 -11.12 -0.91 3.16
C ARG A 77 -11.67 -1.71 1.98
N GLU A 78 -12.65 -1.16 1.27
CA GLU A 78 -13.21 -1.76 0.06
C GLU A 78 -12.16 -1.92 -1.03
N LEU A 79 -11.42 -0.85 -1.33
CA LEU A 79 -10.38 -0.87 -2.37
C LEU A 79 -9.23 -1.81 -2.01
N ILE A 80 -8.83 -1.86 -0.74
CA ILE A 80 -7.79 -2.79 -0.28
C ILE A 80 -8.24 -4.25 -0.43
N ARG A 81 -9.54 -4.53 -0.19
CA ARG A 81 -10.11 -5.88 -0.35
C ARG A 81 -10.39 -6.25 -1.81
N ALA A 82 -10.58 -5.27 -2.68
CA ALA A 82 -10.82 -5.49 -4.11
C ALA A 82 -9.56 -5.92 -4.87
N MET A 83 -8.36 -5.70 -4.31
CA MET A 83 -7.11 -6.18 -4.90
C MET A 83 -7.04 -7.70 -4.91
N LYS A 84 -6.56 -8.29 -6.01
CA LYS A 84 -6.35 -9.73 -6.11
C LYS A 84 -5.14 -10.17 -5.28
N ASP A 85 -5.27 -11.27 -4.56
CA ASP A 85 -4.19 -11.83 -3.73
C ASP A 85 -2.91 -12.11 -4.54
N GLU A 86 -3.07 -12.53 -5.79
CA GLU A 86 -1.97 -12.80 -6.73
C GLU A 86 -1.22 -11.51 -7.11
N GLU A 87 -1.93 -10.40 -7.30
CA GLU A 87 -1.35 -9.09 -7.64
C GLU A 87 -0.53 -8.52 -6.49
N VAL A 88 -1.06 -8.64 -5.26
CA VAL A 88 -0.36 -8.17 -4.07
C VAL A 88 0.85 -9.04 -3.76
N SER A 89 0.72 -10.37 -3.82
CA SER A 89 1.82 -11.28 -3.50
C SER A 89 2.98 -11.24 -4.49
N ARG A 90 2.75 -10.87 -5.76
CA ARG A 90 3.81 -10.66 -6.75
C ARG A 90 4.75 -9.50 -6.40
N ASN A 91 4.29 -8.53 -5.61
CA ASN A 91 5.10 -7.40 -5.17
C ASN A 91 5.99 -7.70 -3.96
N PHE A 92 5.83 -8.87 -3.33
CA PHE A 92 6.63 -9.26 -2.17
C PHE A 92 7.89 -10.01 -2.62
N PRO A 93 9.08 -9.62 -2.11
CA PRO A 93 10.28 -10.43 -2.25
C PRO A 93 10.10 -11.76 -1.50
N GLY A 94 10.79 -12.82 -1.94
CA GLY A 94 10.63 -14.23 -1.56
C GLY A 94 10.00 -14.55 -0.19
N CYS A 95 10.81 -15.03 0.76
CA CYS A 95 10.36 -15.34 2.11
C CYS A 95 10.70 -14.15 3.03
N VAL A 96 9.69 -13.60 3.70
CA VAL A 96 9.82 -12.37 4.47
C VAL A 96 9.18 -12.49 5.85
N LYS A 97 9.53 -11.58 6.74
CA LYS A 97 8.87 -11.32 8.01
C LYS A 97 8.37 -9.88 8.00
N LEU A 98 7.08 -9.72 8.31
CA LEU A 98 6.48 -8.40 8.43
C LEU A 98 6.85 -7.75 9.77
N THR A 99 7.13 -6.45 9.73
CA THR A 99 7.29 -5.62 10.92
C THR A 99 6.51 -4.34 10.76
N LEU A 100 5.69 -4.05 11.76
CA LEU A 100 4.78 -2.93 11.74
C LEU A 100 5.52 -1.63 12.08
N PRO A 101 5.12 -0.50 11.47
CA PRO A 101 5.51 0.80 11.97
C PRO A 101 5.02 0.91 13.41
N ARG A 102 5.94 1.01 14.37
CA ARG A 102 5.56 1.36 15.74
C ARG A 102 5.08 2.81 15.71
N VAL A 103 3.77 3.02 15.78
CA VAL A 103 3.21 4.36 16.05
C VAL A 103 3.68 4.72 17.46
N LYS A 104 4.72 5.56 17.56
CA LYS A 104 5.08 6.12 18.86
C LYS A 104 3.88 6.96 19.30
N PRO A 105 3.33 6.77 20.50
CA PRO A 105 2.26 7.63 20.99
C PRO A 105 2.79 9.07 20.95
N SER A 106 2.04 9.96 20.31
CA SER A 106 2.34 11.40 20.34
C SER A 106 2.36 11.81 21.81
N ARG A 107 3.55 12.09 22.35
CA ARG A 107 3.65 12.82 23.60
C ARG A 107 3.07 14.21 23.31
N LYS A 108 1.82 14.43 23.72
CA LYS A 108 1.29 15.78 23.86
C LYS A 108 2.25 16.52 24.79
N LYS A 109 2.82 17.62 24.30
CA LYS A 109 3.65 18.53 25.07
C LYS A 109 2.82 19.76 25.37
#